data_AF-A0A134CLT7-F1
#
_entry.id   AF-A0A134CLT7-F1
#
_cell.length_a   1.000
_cell.length_b   1.000
_cell.length_c   1.000
_cell.angle_alpha   90.00
_cell.angle_beta   90.00
_cell.angle_gamma   90.00
#
_symmetry.space_group_name_H-M   'P 1'
#
loop_
_entity.id
_entity.type
_entity.pdbx_description
1 polymer ?
#
loop_
_entity_poly.entity_id
_entity_poly.type
_entity_poly.pdbx_seq_one_letter_code
_entity_poly.pdbx_strand_id
1 'polypeptide(L)'
;MILWNIWITPLYMGCSRAAVLQLIIPAILPFNLLKGGLNSLFIFLLYHSLKTIMQQHLEATYSTSLNEWATSETHLLLGVICLIFLLALIGIACFS
;
A
#
# COMPACT_ATOMS: atom_id res chain seq x y z
N MET A 1 -8.60 8.95 -3.00
CA MET A 1 -7.99 9.17 -4.33
C MET A 1 -8.50 10.42 -5.03
N ILE A 2 -9.82 10.64 -5.08
CA ILE A 2 -10.39 11.83 -5.73
C ILE A 2 -9.90 13.14 -5.09
N LEU A 3 -9.86 13.21 -3.76
CA LEU A 3 -9.35 14.38 -3.05
C LEU A 3 -7.92 14.72 -3.49
N TRP A 4 -7.01 13.75 -3.48
CA TRP A 4 -5.64 13.93 -3.93
C TRP A 4 -5.55 14.33 -5.41
N ASN A 5 -6.38 13.76 -6.29
CA ASN A 5 -6.44 14.16 -7.70
C ASN A 5 -6.86 15.64 -7.89
N ILE A 6 -7.79 16.17 -7.08
CA ILE A 6 -8.20 17.58 -7.18
C ILE A 6 -7.06 18.54 -6.81
N TRP A 7 -6.19 18.15 -5.88
CA TRP A 7 -5.09 19.00 -5.42
C TRP A 7 -3.82 18.86 -6.27
N ILE A 8 -3.52 17.66 -6.74
CA ILE A 8 -2.22 17.32 -7.34
C ILE A 8 -2.27 17.31 -8.87
N THR A 9 -3.33 16.77 -9.47
CA THR A 9 -3.48 16.70 -10.93
C THR A 9 -3.38 18.07 -11.61
N PRO A 10 -3.91 19.18 -11.05
CA PRO A 10 -3.71 20.52 -11.61
C PRO A 10 -2.24 20.96 -11.65
N LEU A 11 -1.46 20.61 -10.61
CA LEU A 11 -0.04 20.95 -10.54
C LEU A 11 0.77 20.15 -11.57
N TYR A 12 0.41 18.87 -11.76
CA TYR A 12 1.08 17.98 -12.70
C TYR A 12 0.74 18.29 -14.17
N MET A 13 -0.53 18.57 -14.47
CA MET A 13 -1.00 18.84 -15.84
C MET A 13 -0.94 20.32 -16.24
N GLY A 14 -0.63 21.23 -15.30
CA GLY A 14 -0.65 22.67 -15.54
C GLY A 14 -2.05 23.22 -15.89
N CYS A 15 -3.12 22.54 -15.48
CA CYS A 15 -4.50 22.89 -15.80
C CYS A 15 -5.26 23.46 -14.59
N SER A 16 -6.43 24.06 -14.82
CA SER A 16 -7.25 24.58 -13.72
C SER A 16 -7.94 23.47 -12.93
N ARG A 17 -8.22 23.71 -11.65
CA ARG A 17 -8.99 22.77 -10.80
C ARG A 17 -10.37 22.46 -11.39
N ALA A 18 -10.99 23.42 -12.07
CA ALA A 18 -12.28 23.25 -12.73
C ALA A 18 -12.22 22.23 -13.88
N ALA A 19 -11.12 22.19 -14.65
CA ALA A 19 -10.92 21.19 -15.70
C ALA A 19 -10.80 19.78 -15.11
N VAL A 20 -10.10 19.62 -13.97
CA VAL A 20 -10.00 18.33 -13.28
C VAL A 20 -11.35 17.88 -12.73
N LEU A 21 -12.17 18.80 -12.20
CA LEU A 21 -13.53 18.50 -11.73
C LEU A 21 -14.41 17.91 -12.84
N GLN A 22 -14.29 18.43 -14.07
CA GLN A 22 -15.01 17.87 -15.23
C GLN A 22 -14.56 16.44 -15.57
N LEU A 23 -13.32 16.08 -15.23
CA LEU A 23 -12.78 14.74 -15.43
C LEU A 23 -13.15 13.75 -14.31
N ILE A 24 -13.73 14.21 -13.20
CA ILE A 24 -14.01 13.35 -12.04
C ILE A 24 -14.96 12.23 -12.41
N ILE A 25 -16.14 12.57 -12.92
CA ILE A 25 -17.17 11.59 -13.27
C ILE A 25 -16.75 10.71 -14.46
N PRO A 26 -16.26 11.25 -15.59
CA PRO A 26 -16.00 10.42 -16.77
C PRO A 26 -14.71 9.58 -16.69
N ALA A 27 -13.70 9.99 -15.89
CA ALA A 27 -12.40 9.32 -15.90
C ALA A 27 -11.88 8.95 -14.50
N ILE A 28 -11.79 9.90 -13.56
CA ILE A 28 -11.10 9.67 -12.28
C ILE A 28 -11.89 8.70 -11.39
N LEU A 29 -13.22 8.82 -11.35
CA LEU A 29 -14.10 7.96 -10.57
C LEU A 29 -14.11 6.51 -11.10
N PRO A 30 -14.38 6.24 -12.39
CA PRO A 30 -14.37 4.87 -12.90
C PRO A 30 -12.98 4.22 -12.78
N PHE A 31 -11.91 4.97 -13.02
CA PHE A 31 -10.54 4.47 -12.82
C PHE A 31 -10.28 4.08 -11.35
N ASN A 32 -10.61 4.96 -10.40
CA ASN A 32 -10.40 4.69 -8.97
C ASN A 32 -11.27 3.53 -8.46
N LEU A 33 -12.48 3.39 -8.98
CA LEU A 33 -13.37 2.29 -8.61
C LEU A 33 -12.83 0.95 -9.09
N LEU A 34 -12.37 0.89 -10.35
CA LEU A 34 -11.75 -0.30 -10.91
C LEU A 34 -10.45 -0.67 -10.17
N LYS A 35 -9.60 0.33 -9.90
CA LYS A 35 -8.38 0.15 -9.11
C LYS A 35 -8.67 -0.37 -7.70
N GLY A 36 -9.63 0.24 -7.00
CA GLY A 36 -10.05 -0.18 -5.67
C GLY A 36 -10.66 -1.58 -5.65
N GLY A 37 -11.48 -1.91 -6.66
CA GLY A 37 -12.05 -3.25 -6.83
C GLY A 37 -10.98 -4.31 -7.06
N LEU A 38 -10.04 -4.07 -7.97
CA LEU A 38 -8.93 -4.97 -8.24
C LEU A 38 -8.02 -5.16 -7.02
N ASN A 39 -7.66 -4.07 -6.32
CA ASN A 39 -6.86 -4.17 -5.09
C ASN A 39 -7.58 -4.98 -4.00
N SER A 40 -8.89 -4.74 -3.81
CA SER A 40 -9.68 -5.47 -2.84
C SER A 40 -9.76 -6.96 -3.19
N LEU A 41 -10.02 -7.29 -4.46
CA LEU A 41 -10.05 -8.67 -4.93
C LEU A 41 -8.70 -9.36 -4.77
N PHE A 42 -7.61 -8.67 -5.10
CA PHE A 42 -6.26 -9.20 -4.96
C PHE A 42 -5.90 -9.49 -3.50
N ILE A 43 -6.20 -8.56 -2.58
CA ILE A 43 -6.00 -8.77 -1.14
C ILE A 43 -6.89 -9.91 -0.65
N PHE A 44 -8.15 -9.96 -1.06
CA PHE A 44 -9.09 -11.02 -0.65
C PHE A 44 -8.57 -12.42 -1.03
N LEU A 45 -8.04 -12.58 -2.25
CA LEU A 45 -7.46 -13.84 -2.72
C LEU A 45 -6.15 -14.18 -1.97
N LEU A 46 -5.29 -13.19 -1.75
CA LEU A 46 -4.02 -13.40 -1.06
C LEU A 46 -4.18 -13.65 0.44
N TYR A 47 -5.20 -13.08 1.09
CA TYR A 47 -5.36 -13.11 2.54
C TYR A 47 -5.37 -14.54 3.09
N HIS A 48 -6.07 -15.46 2.43
CA HIS A 48 -6.11 -16.85 2.87
C HIS A 48 -4.72 -17.52 2.82
N SER A 49 -4.02 -17.39 1.69
CA SER A 49 -2.70 -18.00 1.51
C SER A 49 -1.67 -17.40 2.47
N LEU A 50 -1.68 -16.08 2.63
CA LEU A 50 -0.79 -15.39 3.56
C LEU A 50 -1.09 -15.75 5.01
N LYS A 51 -2.37 -15.88 5.39
CA LYS A 51 -2.74 -16.29 6.75
C LYS A 51 -2.16 -17.67 7.09
N THR A 52 -2.31 -18.66 6.21
CA THR A 52 -1.80 -20.02 6.44
C THR A 52 -0.27 -20.02 6.57
N ILE A 53 0.43 -19.33 5.68
CA ILE A 53 1.90 -19.21 5.70
C ILE A 53 2.35 -18.51 6.99
N MET A 54 1.70 -17.41 7.37
CA MET A 54 2.04 -16.67 8.59
C MET A 54 1.80 -17.50 9.85
N GLN A 55 0.72 -18.29 9.92
CA GLN A 55 0.48 -19.18 11.06
C GLN A 55 1.59 -20.23 11.20
N GLN A 56 1.98 -20.87 10.11
CA GLN A 56 3.08 -21.86 10.09
C GLN A 56 4.42 -21.24 10.50
N HIS A 57 4.76 -20.06 9.97
CA HIS A 57 6.00 -19.37 10.32
C HIS A 57 6.00 -18.83 11.75
N LEU A 58 4.87 -18.36 12.27
CA LEU A 58 4.77 -17.84 13.63
C LEU A 58 5.03 -18.96 14.66
N GLU A 59 4.48 -20.16 14.44
CA GLU A 59 4.74 -21.33 15.27
C GLU A 59 6.22 -21.76 15.23
N ALA A 60 6.83 -21.73 14.04
CA ALA A 60 8.25 -22.04 13.86
C ALA A 60 9.20 -20.97 14.44
N THR A 61 8.81 -19.69 14.43
CA THR A 61 9.64 -18.56 14.90
C THR A 61 9.54 -18.35 16.41
N TYR A 62 8.37 -18.61 17.02
CA TYR A 62 8.21 -18.56 18.47
C TYR A 62 9.19 -19.50 19.20
N SER A 63 9.41 -20.69 18.65
CA SER A 63 10.35 -21.66 19.22
C SER A 63 11.83 -21.29 19.05
N THR A 64 12.19 -20.50 18.03
CA THR A 64 13.58 -20.04 17.79
C THR A 64 13.91 -18.71 18.50
N SER A 65 12.95 -17.79 18.59
CA SER A 65 13.13 -16.45 19.18
C SER A 65 13.49 -16.43 20.69
N LEU A 66 13.14 -17.48 21.45
CA LEU A 66 13.57 -17.62 22.84
C LEU A 66 15.11 -17.75 23.00
N ASN A 67 15.84 -18.10 21.92
CA ASN A 67 17.30 -18.24 21.91
C ASN A 67 18.07 -17.00 21.40
N GLU A 68 17.41 -16.01 20.77
CA GLU A 68 18.09 -15.01 19.91
C GLU A 68 17.94 -13.53 20.34
N TRP A 69 17.32 -13.23 21.48
CA TRP A 69 17.11 -11.87 22.01
C TRP A 69 18.40 -11.09 22.38
N ALA A 70 19.57 -11.50 21.88
CA ALA A 70 20.90 -11.00 22.25
C ALA A 70 21.60 -10.08 21.22
N THR A 71 21.03 -9.74 20.05
CA THR A 71 21.73 -8.89 19.04
C THR A 71 20.82 -7.84 18.40
N SER A 72 20.76 -6.68 19.04
CA SER A 72 19.69 -5.67 18.90
C SER A 72 19.82 -4.65 17.73
N GLU A 73 20.88 -4.65 16.92
CA GLU A 73 21.09 -3.53 15.97
C GLU A 73 20.66 -3.78 14.52
N THR A 74 20.77 -5.03 14.03
CA THR A 74 20.42 -5.38 12.63
C THR A 74 18.91 -5.39 12.37
N HIS A 75 18.10 -5.70 13.39
CA HIS A 75 16.64 -5.76 13.27
C HIS A 75 16.00 -4.36 13.12
N LEU A 76 16.60 -3.32 13.71
CA LEU A 76 16.10 -1.94 13.62
C LEU A 76 16.27 -1.37 12.21
N LEU A 77 17.46 -1.53 11.61
CA LEU A 77 17.74 -1.09 10.24
C LEU A 77 16.81 -1.77 9.22
N LEU A 78 16.63 -3.09 9.35
CA LEU A 78 15.74 -3.85 8.48
C LEU A 78 14.28 -3.39 8.63
N GLY A 79 13.85 -3.09 9.86
CA GLY A 79 12.53 -2.53 10.14
C GLY A 79 12.29 -1.17 9.46
N VAL A 80 13.28 -0.26 9.51
CA VAL A 80 13.20 1.07 8.86
C VAL A 80 13.13 0.93 7.33
N ILE A 81 13.94 0.07 6.73
CA ILE A 81 13.91 -0.16 5.27
C ILE A 81 12.55 -0.72 4.83
N CYS A 82 12.01 -1.68 5.59
CA CYS A 82 10.70 -2.25 5.32
C CYS A 82 9.59 -1.19 5.43
N LEU A 83 9.65 -0.31 6.43
CA LEU A 83 8.70 0.80 6.60
C LEU A 83 8.73 1.78 5.42
N ILE A 84 9.93 2.20 5.00
CA ILE A 84 10.09 3.12 3.86
C ILE A 84 9.54 2.50 2.58
N PHE A 85 9.82 1.21 2.34
CA PHE A 85 9.31 0.49 1.19
C PHE A 85 7.78 0.39 1.21
N LEU A 86 7.19 0.11 2.37
CA LEU A 86 5.74 0.01 2.56
C LEU A 86 5.05 1.38 2.34
N LEU A 87 5.66 2.47 2.83
CA LEU A 87 5.19 3.83 2.58
C LEU A 87 5.30 4.20 1.09
N ALA A 88 6.36 3.78 0.40
CA ALA A 88 6.51 3.99 -1.04
C ALA A 88 5.44 3.22 -1.84
N LEU A 89 5.16 1.97 -1.49
CA LEU A 89 4.10 1.17 -2.11
C LEU A 89 2.71 1.78 -1.87
N ILE A 90 2.43 2.26 -0.65
CA ILE A 90 1.19 2.98 -0.34
C ILE A 90 1.10 4.29 -1.13
N GLY A 91 2.22 5.01 -1.26
CA GLY A 91 2.31 6.22 -2.09
C GLY A 91 1.96 5.92 -3.56
N ILE A 92 2.56 4.89 -4.15
CA ILE A 92 2.25 4.45 -5.53
C ILE A 92 0.78 4.03 -5.65
N ALA A 93 0.24 3.32 -4.67
CA ALA A 93 -1.17 2.93 -4.64
C ALA A 93 -2.12 4.12 -4.44
N CYS A 94 -1.70 5.16 -3.71
CA CYS A 94 -2.49 6.36 -3.41
C CYS A 94 -2.37 7.49 -4.43
N PHE A 95 -1.35 7.47 -5.28
CA PHE A 95 -1.03 8.61 -6.15
C PHE A 95 -1.15 8.28 -7.64
N SER A 96 -1.15 6.99 -8.00
CA SER A 96 -1.43 6.52 -9.36
C SER A 96 -2.91 6.35 -9.66
#